data_AF-A0A7K9CF54-F1
#
_entry.id   AF-A0A7K9CF54-F1
#
_cell.length_a   1.000
_cell.length_b   1.000
_cell.length_c   1.000
_cell.angle_alpha   90.00
_cell.angle_beta   90.00
_cell.angle_gamma   90.00
#
_symmetry.space_group_name_H-M   'P 1'
#
loop_
_entity.id
_entity.type
_entity.pdbx_description
1 polymer ?
#
loop_
_entity_poly.entity_id
_entity_poly.type
_entity_poly.pdbx_seq_one_letter_code
_entity_poly.pdbx_strand_id
1 'polypeptide(L)'
;SMKLLENSSFEAINSQLTVETGDAHIIGRIESYSCKMAGDDKHMFKQFCQEGQPHVLEALSPPQTTGISPSRLSKSQGGDEEGPLSDKCSRKTLFYLIATLNESFRPDYDFSAAKSHEFSREPSLNWVVNAVNCSLFSAVREDFKALKPLLWDAVDEEICLSECDIYSYNPDLDSDPFGEDGSLWSFNYFFYNKRLKRIVFFTCRSIRS
;
A
#
# COMPACT_ATOMS: atom_id res chain seq x y z
N SER A 1 -16.48 -2.84 -5.59
CA SER A 1 -15.58 -3.95 -5.64
C SER A 1 -14.52 -3.55 -6.63
N MET A 2 -13.29 -3.70 -6.18
CA MET A 2 -12.14 -3.43 -7.01
C MET A 2 -12.04 -4.61 -7.97
N LYS A 3 -12.08 -4.36 -9.29
CA LYS A 3 -11.96 -5.44 -10.27
C LYS A 3 -10.50 -5.65 -10.60
N LEU A 4 -9.96 -6.85 -10.32
CA LEU A 4 -8.62 -7.25 -10.74
C LEU A 4 -8.49 -7.17 -12.28
N LEU A 5 -7.38 -6.61 -12.73
CA LEU A 5 -7.01 -6.48 -14.13
C LEU A 5 -5.85 -7.44 -14.41
N GLU A 6 -5.98 -8.23 -15.47
CA GLU A 6 -4.92 -9.13 -15.94
C GLU A 6 -3.75 -8.30 -16.49
N ASN A 7 -2.54 -8.66 -16.07
CA ASN A 7 -1.30 -8.05 -16.52
C ASN A 7 -0.19 -9.12 -16.49
N SER A 8 0.24 -9.56 -17.67
CA SER A 8 1.24 -10.64 -17.80
C SER A 8 2.62 -10.25 -17.27
N SER A 9 2.98 -8.97 -17.32
CA SER A 9 4.22 -8.47 -16.71
C SER A 9 4.18 -8.62 -15.19
N PHE A 10 3.04 -8.31 -14.56
CA PHE A 10 2.84 -8.51 -13.12
C PHE A 10 2.83 -10.00 -12.75
N GLU A 11 2.25 -10.87 -13.55
CA GLU A 11 2.34 -12.33 -13.35
C GLU A 11 3.81 -12.82 -13.37
N ALA A 12 4.60 -12.36 -14.34
CA ALA A 12 6.01 -12.70 -14.43
C ALA A 12 6.84 -12.15 -13.25
N ILE A 13 6.53 -10.95 -12.78
CA ILE A 13 7.16 -10.34 -11.60
C ILE A 13 6.79 -11.09 -10.32
N ASN A 14 5.50 -11.43 -10.14
CA ASN A 14 5.00 -12.13 -8.96
C ASN A 14 5.69 -13.49 -8.76
N SER A 15 5.97 -14.22 -9.85
CA SER A 15 6.72 -15.48 -9.77
C SER A 15 8.16 -15.34 -9.25
N GLN A 16 8.73 -14.13 -9.29
CA GLN A 16 10.07 -13.81 -8.77
C GLN A 16 10.04 -13.11 -7.40
N LEU A 17 8.87 -12.68 -6.94
CA LEU A 17 8.68 -12.02 -5.63
C LEU A 17 8.32 -12.99 -4.51
N THR A 18 8.30 -14.30 -4.78
CA THR A 18 8.17 -15.33 -3.76
C THR A 18 9.47 -16.12 -3.70
N VAL A 19 10.26 -15.91 -2.64
CA VAL A 19 11.63 -16.45 -2.54
C VAL A 19 11.87 -16.99 -1.14
N GLU A 20 12.34 -18.24 -1.06
CA GLU A 20 12.93 -18.80 0.14
C GLU A 20 14.40 -18.38 0.23
N THR A 21 14.72 -17.59 1.23
CA THR A 21 16.10 -17.33 1.65
C THR A 21 16.37 -18.16 2.90
N GLY A 22 17.61 -18.59 3.12
CA GLY A 22 17.91 -19.61 4.16
C GLY A 22 17.38 -19.30 5.57
N ASP A 23 17.20 -18.02 5.92
CA ASP A 23 16.69 -17.55 7.21
C ASP A 23 15.34 -16.80 7.13
N ALA A 24 14.81 -16.57 5.92
CA ALA A 24 13.54 -15.87 5.73
C ALA A 24 12.80 -16.27 4.45
N HIS A 25 11.48 -16.30 4.52
CA HIS A 25 10.61 -16.47 3.37
C HIS A 25 9.98 -15.13 2.96
N ILE A 26 10.15 -14.75 1.70
CA ILE A 26 9.62 -13.51 1.14
C ILE A 26 8.36 -13.84 0.37
N ILE A 27 7.28 -13.11 0.67
CA ILE A 27 6.01 -13.22 -0.01
C ILE A 27 5.65 -11.84 -0.52
N GLY A 28 5.86 -11.59 -1.81
CA GLY A 28 5.50 -10.35 -2.48
C GLY A 28 4.49 -10.58 -3.60
N ARG A 29 3.61 -9.61 -3.78
CA ARG A 29 2.61 -9.61 -4.85
C ARG A 29 2.31 -8.20 -5.32
N ILE A 30 2.21 -8.03 -6.64
CA ILE A 30 1.75 -6.82 -7.30
C ILE A 30 0.51 -7.12 -8.15
N GLU A 31 -0.52 -6.27 -7.99
CA GLU A 31 -1.84 -6.45 -8.60
C GLU A 31 -2.37 -5.11 -9.11
N SER A 32 -3.11 -5.13 -10.23
CA SER A 32 -3.78 -3.95 -10.79
C SER A 32 -5.30 -4.06 -10.64
N TYR A 33 -5.94 -2.98 -10.19
CA TYR A 33 -7.37 -2.94 -9.92
C TYR A 33 -8.05 -1.74 -10.56
N SER A 34 -9.19 -1.97 -11.21
CA SER A 34 -10.07 -0.91 -11.71
C SER A 34 -10.99 -0.38 -10.60
N CYS A 35 -10.94 0.92 -10.34
CA CYS A 35 -11.83 1.67 -9.44
C CYS A 35 -13.13 2.06 -10.14
N LYS A 36 -14.00 1.10 -10.45
CA LYS A 36 -15.34 1.37 -10.99
C LYS A 36 -16.37 1.00 -9.94
N MET A 37 -17.15 1.98 -9.49
CA MET A 37 -18.33 1.71 -8.65
C MET A 37 -19.41 1.09 -9.53
N ALA A 38 -19.50 -0.22 -9.55
CA ALA A 38 -20.49 -0.97 -10.31
C ALA A 38 -21.32 -1.87 -9.38
N GLY A 39 -22.58 -2.15 -9.73
CA GLY A 39 -23.44 -3.01 -8.90
C GLY A 39 -23.61 -2.50 -7.47
N ASP A 40 -23.38 -3.38 -6.50
CA ASP A 40 -23.63 -3.16 -5.06
C ASP A 40 -22.67 -2.16 -4.40
N ASP A 41 -21.62 -1.75 -5.11
CA ASP A 41 -20.61 -0.80 -4.63
C ASP A 41 -21.19 0.54 -4.20
N LYS A 42 -22.23 0.99 -4.90
CA LYS A 42 -22.91 2.22 -4.54
C LYS A 42 -23.61 2.09 -3.19
N HIS A 43 -24.13 0.91 -2.87
CA HIS A 43 -24.74 0.62 -1.58
C HIS A 43 -23.66 0.52 -0.49
N MET A 44 -22.60 -0.26 -0.73
CA MET A 44 -21.47 -0.38 0.20
C MET A 44 -20.83 0.98 0.50
N PHE A 45 -20.60 1.81 -0.52
CA PHE A 45 -20.05 3.14 -0.31
C PHE A 45 -20.99 4.06 0.47
N LYS A 46 -22.31 3.97 0.22
CA LYS A 46 -23.30 4.71 1.01
C LYS A 46 -23.29 4.28 2.47
N GLN A 47 -23.21 2.97 2.73
CA GLN A 47 -23.12 2.43 4.09
C GLN A 47 -21.84 2.89 4.77
N PHE A 48 -20.69 2.81 4.07
CA PHE A 48 -19.41 3.35 4.53
C PHE A 48 -19.49 4.86 4.83
N CYS A 49 -20.32 5.61 4.10
CA CYS A 49 -20.57 7.04 4.34
C CYS A 49 -21.70 7.32 5.34
N GLN A 50 -22.32 6.33 5.99
CA GLN A 50 -23.35 6.63 7.01
C GLN A 50 -22.76 7.38 8.22
N GLU A 51 -21.44 7.32 8.39
CA GLU A 51 -20.68 8.07 9.40
C GLU A 51 -20.14 9.43 8.88
N GLY A 52 -20.42 9.85 7.62
CA GLY A 52 -19.94 11.14 7.08
C GLY A 52 -20.11 11.35 5.56
N GLN A 53 -20.02 12.60 5.07
CA GLN A 53 -20.21 12.88 3.63
C GLN A 53 -19.01 12.43 2.74
N PRO A 54 -19.23 12.02 1.47
CA PRO A 54 -18.21 11.45 0.57
C PRO A 54 -16.98 12.32 0.28
N HIS A 55 -17.18 13.64 0.26
CA HIS A 55 -16.15 14.62 -0.05
C HIS A 55 -15.42 15.14 1.18
N VAL A 56 -15.83 14.70 2.37
CA VAL A 56 -15.14 15.01 3.61
C VAL A 56 -13.76 14.37 3.55
N LEU A 57 -12.78 15.17 3.92
CA LEU A 57 -11.39 14.76 4.01
C LEU A 57 -11.18 14.10 5.37
N GLU A 58 -10.77 12.84 5.35
CA GLU A 58 -10.34 12.07 6.52
C GLU A 58 -8.87 12.38 6.79
N ALA A 59 -8.51 12.61 8.05
CA ALA A 59 -7.11 12.68 8.45
C ALA A 59 -6.49 11.28 8.40
N LEU A 60 -5.30 11.20 7.83
CA LEU A 60 -4.47 10.00 7.75
C LEU A 60 -3.35 10.07 8.80
N SER A 61 -2.72 8.92 9.08
CA SER A 61 -1.51 8.88 9.89
C SER A 61 -0.29 9.39 9.12
N PRO A 62 0.69 9.98 9.80
CA PRO A 62 1.96 10.36 9.17
C PRO A 62 2.67 9.15 8.53
N PRO A 63 3.38 9.34 7.40
CA PRO A 63 4.17 8.27 6.78
C PRO A 63 5.19 7.67 7.75
N GLN A 64 5.26 6.34 7.78
CA GLN A 64 6.21 5.61 8.60
C GLN A 64 7.38 5.11 7.74
N THR A 65 8.61 5.26 8.23
CA THR A 65 9.77 4.58 7.62
C THR A 65 9.72 3.11 8.03
N THR A 66 9.28 2.22 7.14
CA THR A 66 9.36 0.78 7.39
C THR A 66 10.84 0.35 7.40
N GLY A 67 11.36 -0.05 8.57
CA GLY A 67 12.44 -1.03 8.66
C GLY A 67 13.92 -0.59 8.70
N ILE A 68 14.28 0.70 8.61
CA ILE A 68 15.68 1.13 8.88
C ILE A 68 15.66 2.34 9.80
N SER A 69 15.94 2.11 11.09
CA SER A 69 16.19 3.20 12.03
C SER A 69 17.53 3.88 11.72
N PRO A 70 17.55 5.20 11.51
CA PRO A 70 18.53 6.03 12.16
C PRO A 70 17.79 6.81 13.24
N SER A 71 18.07 6.45 14.50
CA SER A 71 17.68 7.18 15.72
C SER A 71 17.37 8.66 15.49
N ARG A 72 16.11 9.05 15.66
CA ARG A 72 15.69 10.46 15.74
C ARG A 72 15.17 10.77 17.14
N LEU A 73 16.12 10.89 18.08
CA LEU A 73 15.95 11.79 19.21
C LEU A 73 15.98 13.22 18.65
N SER A 74 14.83 13.90 18.57
CA SER A 74 14.78 15.33 18.92
C SER A 74 13.34 15.84 19.05
N LYS A 75 12.98 16.05 20.32
CA LYS A 75 12.30 17.21 20.91
C LYS A 75 11.02 17.73 20.27
N SER A 76 9.98 17.63 21.08
CA SER A 76 8.84 18.55 21.18
C SER A 76 9.26 20.02 21.04
N GLN A 77 8.64 20.70 20.09
CA GLN A 77 8.47 22.14 20.13
C GLN A 77 7.07 22.46 19.61
N GLY A 78 6.22 22.91 20.54
CA GLY A 78 4.90 23.42 20.22
C GLY A 78 5.02 24.70 19.40
N GLY A 79 4.24 24.76 18.34
CA GLY A 79 4.00 25.93 17.52
C GLY A 79 2.81 25.60 16.63
N ASP A 80 1.72 26.35 16.80
CA ASP A 80 0.60 26.40 15.86
C ASP A 80 1.13 26.94 14.53
N GLU A 81 1.69 26.06 13.71
CA GLU A 81 1.89 26.28 12.28
C GLU A 81 1.14 25.14 11.58
N GLU A 82 0.33 25.49 10.57
CA GLU A 82 -0.21 24.53 9.62
C GLU A 82 0.97 23.70 9.06
N GLY A 83 1.23 22.54 9.66
CA GLY A 83 2.08 21.50 9.09
C GLY A 83 1.58 21.19 7.67
N PRO A 84 2.46 20.72 6.77
CA PRO A 84 2.18 20.66 5.33
C PRO A 84 0.80 20.05 5.10
N LEU A 85 -0.14 20.90 4.68
CA LEU A 85 -1.55 20.59 4.47
C LEU A 85 -1.68 19.49 3.40
N SER A 86 -1.53 18.20 3.76
CA SER A 86 -1.75 17.10 2.81
C SER A 86 -1.98 15.70 3.41
N ASP A 87 -1.94 15.50 4.73
CA ASP A 87 -2.20 14.19 5.36
C ASP A 87 -3.70 13.84 5.40
N LYS A 88 -4.43 14.18 4.35
CA LYS A 88 -5.86 13.88 4.25
C LYS A 88 -6.18 13.19 2.94
N CYS A 89 -7.15 12.28 2.97
CA CYS A 89 -7.74 11.71 1.75
C CYS A 89 -9.26 11.82 1.77
N SER A 90 -9.89 11.79 0.59
CA SER A 90 -11.35 11.74 0.54
C SER A 90 -11.86 10.40 1.08
N ARG A 91 -13.04 10.37 1.71
CA ARG A 91 -13.70 9.10 2.08
C ARG A 91 -13.84 8.14 0.91
N LYS A 92 -13.99 8.67 -0.30
CA LYS A 92 -14.00 7.87 -1.54
C LYS A 92 -12.68 7.17 -1.82
N THR A 93 -11.56 7.88 -1.62
CA THR A 93 -10.22 7.29 -1.71
C THR A 93 -10.06 6.22 -0.66
N LEU A 94 -10.35 6.52 0.61
CA LEU A 94 -10.26 5.56 1.70
C LEU A 94 -11.06 4.28 1.42
N PHE A 95 -12.30 4.43 0.94
CA PHE A 95 -13.11 3.30 0.52
C PHE A 95 -12.44 2.45 -0.58
N TYR A 96 -11.80 3.07 -1.58
CA TYR A 96 -11.07 2.33 -2.61
C TYR A 96 -9.85 1.60 -2.05
N LEU A 97 -9.11 2.19 -1.10
CA LEU A 97 -7.97 1.54 -0.45
C LEU A 97 -8.44 0.30 0.33
N ILE A 98 -9.47 0.43 1.16
CA ILE A 98 -10.07 -0.67 1.94
C ILE A 98 -10.62 -1.76 1.02
N ALA A 99 -11.37 -1.37 -0.03
CA ALA A 99 -11.90 -2.33 -0.98
C ALA A 99 -10.80 -3.05 -1.77
N THR A 100 -9.63 -2.44 -1.96
CA THR A 100 -8.47 -3.08 -2.60
C THR A 100 -7.86 -4.12 -1.68
N LEU A 101 -7.69 -3.81 -0.39
CA LEU A 101 -7.24 -4.79 0.61
C LEU A 101 -8.17 -6.01 0.66
N ASN A 102 -9.47 -5.79 0.78
CA ASN A 102 -10.47 -6.85 0.80
C ASN A 102 -10.43 -7.75 -0.45
N GLU A 103 -10.24 -7.17 -1.63
CA GLU A 103 -10.16 -7.95 -2.87
C GLU A 103 -8.83 -8.71 -3.02
N SER A 104 -7.73 -8.14 -2.52
CA SER A 104 -6.40 -8.75 -2.58
C SER A 104 -6.28 -9.94 -1.63
N PHE A 105 -6.83 -9.82 -0.41
CA PHE A 105 -6.62 -10.76 0.69
C PHE A 105 -7.81 -11.67 1.00
N ARG A 106 -8.89 -11.62 0.22
CA ARG A 106 -9.98 -12.58 0.36
C ARG A 106 -9.53 -14.01 0.02
N PRO A 107 -10.15 -15.03 0.64
CA PRO A 107 -11.16 -14.96 1.71
C PRO A 107 -10.55 -14.85 3.12
N ASP A 108 -9.23 -14.73 3.23
CA ASP A 108 -8.50 -14.94 4.49
C ASP A 108 -8.65 -13.77 5.47
N TYR A 109 -8.85 -12.55 4.97
CA TYR A 109 -8.90 -11.34 5.79
C TYR A 109 -10.05 -10.40 5.40
N ASP A 110 -10.60 -9.71 6.41
CA ASP A 110 -11.63 -8.67 6.26
C ASP A 110 -11.15 -7.34 6.86
N PHE A 111 -11.02 -6.34 5.99
CA PHE A 111 -10.58 -4.98 6.30
C PHE A 111 -11.75 -3.99 6.36
N SER A 112 -13.01 -4.45 6.35
CA SER A 112 -14.19 -3.57 6.32
C SER A 112 -14.27 -2.61 7.52
N ALA A 113 -13.59 -2.91 8.62
CA ALA A 113 -13.50 -2.08 9.82
C ALA A 113 -12.24 -1.18 9.87
N ALA A 114 -11.36 -1.25 8.86
CA ALA A 114 -10.12 -0.49 8.84
C ALA A 114 -10.40 1.02 8.82
N LYS A 115 -9.60 1.76 9.58
CA LYS A 115 -9.78 3.19 9.86
C LYS A 115 -8.76 4.04 9.13
N SER A 116 -9.09 5.31 8.94
CA SER A 116 -8.23 6.27 8.24
C SER A 116 -6.83 6.40 8.86
N HIS A 117 -6.69 6.26 10.17
CA HIS A 117 -5.41 6.33 10.87
C HIS A 117 -4.50 5.10 10.64
N GLU A 118 -5.00 4.03 10.04
CA GLU A 118 -4.16 2.90 9.60
C GLU A 118 -3.58 3.13 8.20
N PHE A 119 -3.89 4.28 7.57
CA PHE A 119 -3.36 4.64 6.26
C PHE A 119 -2.54 5.91 6.34
N SER A 120 -1.58 6.03 5.43
CA SER A 120 -0.74 7.23 5.26
C SER A 120 -0.70 7.63 3.79
N ARG A 121 -0.55 8.94 3.52
CA ARG A 121 -0.25 9.45 2.18
C ARG A 121 1.25 9.64 2.06
N GLU A 122 1.88 8.93 1.13
CA GLU A 122 3.33 8.92 1.00
C GLU A 122 3.85 10.23 0.39
N PRO A 123 5.01 10.73 0.86
CA PRO A 123 5.47 12.08 0.55
C PRO A 123 5.96 12.23 -0.91
N SER A 124 6.50 11.17 -1.51
CA SER A 124 6.94 11.18 -2.90
C SER A 124 7.13 9.77 -3.46
N LEU A 125 7.10 9.65 -4.79
CA LEU A 125 7.47 8.42 -5.48
C LEU A 125 8.89 7.95 -5.12
N ASN A 126 9.85 8.88 -5.08
CA ASN A 126 11.23 8.54 -4.76
C ASN A 126 11.37 7.95 -3.35
N TRP A 127 10.60 8.44 -2.38
CA TRP A 127 10.58 7.89 -1.03
C TRP A 127 10.15 6.42 -1.03
N VAL A 128 9.03 6.12 -1.69
CA VAL A 128 8.46 4.76 -1.75
C VAL A 128 9.35 3.83 -2.55
N VAL A 129 9.86 4.27 -3.70
CA VAL A 129 10.79 3.49 -4.54
C VAL A 129 12.05 3.11 -3.75
N ASN A 130 12.61 4.05 -2.98
CA ASN A 130 13.79 3.77 -2.16
C ASN A 130 13.47 2.78 -1.04
N ALA A 131 12.34 2.95 -0.33
CA ALA A 131 11.93 2.01 0.71
C ALA A 131 11.74 0.58 0.18
N VAL A 132 10.97 0.42 -0.90
CA VAL A 132 10.75 -0.87 -1.57
C VAL A 132 12.06 -1.48 -2.06
N ASN A 133 12.92 -0.68 -2.71
CA ASN A 133 14.22 -1.17 -3.19
C ASN A 133 15.11 -1.65 -2.04
N CYS A 134 15.14 -0.95 -0.91
CA CYS A 134 15.92 -1.35 0.26
C CYS A 134 15.41 -2.68 0.84
N SER A 135 14.09 -2.82 1.03
CA SER A 135 13.49 -4.04 1.56
C SER A 135 13.73 -5.24 0.64
N LEU A 136 13.45 -5.09 -0.65
CA LEU A 136 13.61 -6.19 -1.62
C LEU A 136 15.08 -6.52 -1.89
N PHE A 137 16.00 -5.54 -1.88
CA PHE A 137 17.42 -5.84 -2.02
C PHE A 137 17.97 -6.62 -0.82
N SER A 138 17.52 -6.30 0.39
CA SER A 138 17.90 -7.06 1.59
C SER A 138 17.49 -8.53 1.52
N ALA A 139 16.42 -8.81 0.77
CA ALA A 139 15.73 -10.08 0.80
C ALA A 139 16.06 -10.92 -0.45
N VAL A 140 15.88 -10.37 -1.66
CA VAL A 140 16.13 -11.04 -2.95
C VAL A 140 17.60 -10.91 -3.41
N ARG A 141 18.40 -10.05 -2.76
CA ARG A 141 19.86 -9.90 -2.96
C ARG A 141 20.23 -9.59 -4.42
N GLU A 142 21.12 -10.38 -5.02
CA GLU A 142 21.70 -10.13 -6.35
C GLU A 142 20.65 -10.24 -7.47
N ASP A 143 19.66 -11.12 -7.32
CA ASP A 143 18.59 -11.31 -8.31
C ASP A 143 17.71 -10.05 -8.42
N PHE A 144 17.64 -9.25 -7.34
CA PHE A 144 16.91 -7.98 -7.38
C PHE A 144 17.53 -6.98 -8.35
N LYS A 145 18.84 -7.06 -8.66
CA LYS A 145 19.46 -6.15 -9.63
C LYS A 145 18.85 -6.29 -11.03
N ALA A 146 18.50 -7.52 -11.41
CA ALA A 146 17.84 -7.81 -12.68
C ALA A 146 16.33 -7.54 -12.61
N LEU A 147 15.68 -7.86 -11.49
CA LEU A 147 14.23 -7.67 -11.32
C LEU A 147 13.83 -6.20 -11.19
N LYS A 148 14.64 -5.37 -10.52
CA LYS A 148 14.33 -3.96 -10.23
C LYS A 148 13.87 -3.14 -11.44
N PRO A 149 14.60 -3.10 -12.58
CA PRO A 149 14.13 -2.34 -13.74
C PRO A 149 12.82 -2.90 -14.29
N LEU A 150 12.70 -4.24 -14.41
CA LEU A 150 11.48 -4.88 -14.90
C LEU A 150 10.25 -4.54 -14.03
N LEU A 151 10.44 -4.53 -12.71
CA LEU A 151 9.43 -4.16 -11.74
C LEU A 151 8.96 -2.72 -11.97
N TRP A 152 9.86 -1.75 -11.92
CA TRP A 152 9.46 -0.34 -11.98
C TRP A 152 8.96 0.08 -13.36
N ASP A 153 9.49 -0.49 -14.44
CA ASP A 153 9.02 -0.25 -15.80
C ASP A 153 7.58 -0.79 -15.98
N ALA A 154 7.30 -2.01 -15.51
CA ALA A 154 5.96 -2.59 -15.58
C ALA A 154 4.93 -1.81 -14.74
N VAL A 155 5.34 -1.31 -13.57
CA VAL A 155 4.46 -0.48 -12.74
C VAL A 155 4.17 0.84 -13.44
N ASP A 156 5.19 1.53 -13.97
CA ASP A 156 4.99 2.81 -14.65
C ASP A 156 4.14 2.67 -15.91
N GLU A 157 4.33 1.61 -16.68
CA GLU A 157 3.49 1.30 -17.85
C GLU A 157 2.02 1.07 -17.46
N GLU A 158 1.77 0.33 -16.37
CA GLU A 158 0.41 0.00 -15.92
C GLU A 158 -0.32 1.20 -15.30
N ILE A 159 0.37 2.11 -14.60
CA ILE A 159 -0.29 3.11 -13.76
C ILE A 159 0.13 4.56 -13.98
N CYS A 160 1.19 4.80 -14.75
CA CYS A 160 1.85 6.09 -14.90
C CYS A 160 2.17 6.71 -13.52
N LEU A 161 3.30 6.29 -12.93
CA LEU A 161 3.69 6.61 -11.56
C LEU A 161 3.74 8.12 -11.29
N SER A 162 4.15 8.90 -12.30
CA SER A 162 4.22 10.36 -12.20
C SER A 162 2.87 11.05 -11.96
N GLU A 163 1.75 10.37 -12.24
CA GLU A 163 0.39 10.87 -12.03
C GLU A 163 -0.32 10.22 -10.83
N CYS A 164 0.39 9.45 -10.02
CA CYS A 164 -0.19 8.74 -8.87
C CYS A 164 -0.19 9.57 -7.59
N ASP A 165 -1.28 9.47 -6.84
CA ASP A 165 -1.23 9.62 -5.39
C ASP A 165 -0.80 8.28 -4.78
N ILE A 166 0.15 8.29 -3.86
CA ILE A 166 0.67 7.06 -3.25
C ILE A 166 0.25 7.00 -1.78
N TYR A 167 -0.23 5.83 -1.36
CA TYR A 167 -0.67 5.58 0.01
C TYR A 167 -0.03 4.30 0.54
N SER A 168 0.01 4.16 1.86
CA SER A 168 0.37 2.91 2.53
C SER A 168 -0.74 2.46 3.49
N TYR A 169 -0.82 1.15 3.75
CA TYR A 169 -1.58 0.59 4.86
C TYR A 169 -0.60 0.06 5.93
N ASN A 170 -0.71 0.63 7.13
CA ASN A 170 0.09 0.36 8.31
C ASN A 170 -0.86 0.03 9.46
N PRO A 171 -1.26 -1.24 9.63
CA PRO A 171 -2.20 -1.62 10.68
C PRO A 171 -1.64 -1.34 12.07
N ASP A 172 -2.52 -1.05 13.02
CA ASP A 172 -2.18 -1.11 14.44
C ASP A 172 -1.85 -2.56 14.84
N LEU A 173 -1.01 -2.76 15.86
CA LEU A 173 -0.59 -4.11 16.31
C LEU A 173 -1.78 -5.05 16.60
N ASP A 174 -2.88 -4.52 17.12
CA ASP A 174 -4.09 -5.29 17.44
C ASP A 174 -4.95 -5.61 16.21
N SER A 175 -4.70 -4.94 15.08
CA SER A 175 -5.44 -5.06 13.82
C SER A 175 -4.58 -5.59 12.67
N ASP A 176 -3.31 -5.94 12.94
CA ASP A 176 -2.39 -6.45 11.93
C ASP A 176 -2.77 -7.89 11.55
N PRO A 177 -3.29 -8.13 10.32
CA PRO A 177 -3.58 -9.49 9.85
C PRO A 177 -2.33 -10.40 9.81
N PHE A 178 -1.14 -9.81 9.89
CA PHE A 178 0.15 -10.50 9.85
C PHE A 178 0.89 -10.49 11.20
N GLY A 179 0.27 -9.96 12.26
CA GLY A 179 0.94 -9.68 13.55
C GLY A 179 1.46 -10.93 14.28
N GLU A 180 0.94 -12.12 13.95
CA GLU A 180 1.35 -13.39 14.58
C GLU A 180 2.50 -14.11 13.85
N ASP A 181 2.86 -13.69 12.63
CA ASP A 181 3.68 -14.51 11.72
C ASP A 181 5.21 -14.32 11.87
N GLY A 182 5.71 -13.56 12.84
CA GLY A 182 7.17 -13.32 12.94
C GLY A 182 7.74 -12.59 11.72
N SER A 183 6.93 -11.71 11.12
CA SER A 183 7.32 -10.81 10.03
C SER A 183 8.48 -9.92 10.46
N LEU A 184 9.58 -9.97 9.71
CA LEU A 184 10.74 -9.11 9.91
C LEU A 184 10.47 -7.68 9.42
N TRP A 185 9.76 -7.58 8.30
CA TRP A 185 9.27 -6.34 7.72
C TRP A 185 8.12 -6.65 6.76
N SER A 186 7.23 -5.68 6.58
CA SER A 186 6.19 -5.70 5.58
C SER A 186 5.96 -4.30 5.02
N PHE A 187 5.38 -4.23 3.83
CA PHE A 187 4.83 -3.00 3.28
C PHE A 187 3.58 -3.30 2.45
N ASN A 188 2.67 -2.33 2.38
CA ASN A 188 1.44 -2.40 1.61
C ASN A 188 1.21 -1.04 0.93
N TYR A 189 1.71 -0.87 -0.30
CA TYR A 189 1.62 0.39 -1.04
C TYR A 189 0.52 0.37 -2.09
N PHE A 190 -0.17 1.51 -2.23
CA PHE A 190 -1.20 1.75 -3.24
C PHE A 190 -0.76 2.90 -4.14
N PHE A 191 -0.60 2.63 -5.43
CA PHE A 191 -0.37 3.64 -6.46
C PHE A 191 -1.72 3.97 -7.11
N TYR A 192 -2.33 5.08 -6.72
CA TYR A 192 -3.66 5.45 -7.18
C TYR A 192 -3.62 6.52 -8.28
N ASN A 193 -3.91 6.12 -9.51
CA ASN A 193 -4.13 7.05 -10.62
C ASN A 193 -5.62 7.37 -10.76
N LYS A 194 -6.01 8.57 -10.30
CA LYS A 194 -7.40 9.05 -10.34
C LYS A 194 -7.94 9.22 -11.77
N ARG A 195 -7.09 9.58 -12.73
CA ARG A 195 -7.46 9.78 -14.14
C ARG A 195 -7.80 8.45 -14.81
N LEU A 196 -6.96 7.43 -14.59
CA LEU A 196 -7.20 6.07 -15.05
C LEU A 196 -8.30 5.35 -14.27
N LYS A 197 -8.64 5.86 -13.07
CA LYS A 197 -9.50 5.19 -12.08
C LYS A 197 -8.96 3.79 -11.79
N ARG A 198 -7.67 3.72 -11.46
CA ARG A 198 -6.95 2.46 -11.28
C ARG A 198 -6.03 2.54 -10.07
N ILE A 199 -5.91 1.45 -9.33
CA ILE A 199 -4.94 1.26 -8.25
C ILE A 199 -4.04 0.11 -8.63
N VAL A 200 -2.72 0.32 -8.58
CA VAL A 200 -1.77 -0.79 -8.44
C VAL A 200 -1.50 -0.98 -6.96
N PHE A 201 -1.73 -2.18 -6.46
CA PHE A 201 -1.45 -2.57 -5.08
C PHE A 201 -0.19 -3.43 -5.05
N PHE A 202 0.77 -3.03 -4.22
CA PHE A 202 2.01 -3.76 -4.04
C PHE A 202 2.20 -4.07 -2.55
N THR A 203 2.06 -5.34 -2.21
CA THR A 203 2.28 -5.87 -0.87
C THR A 203 3.49 -6.79 -0.87
N CYS A 204 4.30 -6.71 0.18
CA CYS A 204 5.37 -7.67 0.40
C CYS A 204 5.66 -7.79 1.89
N ARG A 205 5.98 -9.01 2.31
CA ARG A 205 6.44 -9.32 3.66
C ARG A 205 7.59 -10.30 3.63
N SER A 206 8.47 -10.19 4.62
CA SER A 206 9.52 -11.16 4.90
C SER A 206 9.23 -11.81 6.25
N ILE A 207 9.15 -13.13 6.27
CA ILE A 207 8.80 -13.95 7.42
C ILE A 207 10.04 -14.73 7.82
N ARG A 208 10.34 -14.85 9.12
CA ARG A 208 11.43 -15.73 9.57
C ARG A 208 11.07 -17.20 9.29
N SER A 209 11.98 -17.94 8.65
CA SER A 209 11.85 -19.38 8.40
C SER A 209 12.04 -20.23 9.65
#